data_AF-A0A3N1SSG5-F1
#
_entry.id   AF-A0A3N1SSG5-F1
#
_cell.length_a   1.000
_cell.length_b   1.000
_cell.length_c   1.000
_cell.angle_alpha   90.00
_cell.angle_beta   90.00
_cell.angle_gamma   90.00
#
_symmetry.space_group_name_H-M   'P 1'
#
loop_
_entity.id
_entity.type
_entity.pdbx_description
1 polymer ?
#
loop_
_entity_poly.entity_id
_entity_poly.type
_entity_poly.pdbx_seq_one_letter_code
_entity_poly.pdbx_strand_id
1 'polypeptide(L)'
;MHVVPFGLEIPWETPITMFAGQHLHGMNIGVTTELEIARALDSGDLDPINVHPLPAQQAILDAFGQLGFGFRSADMERGHIRGTRQRLPFYQEIEFFPPSQYRGLNQVELTFVADDREMDVVLEMDKKPGLFSEGSDSYRAFKVGLNDYQGTDWAAYLNQWLAQVGGQRNWL
;
A
#
# COMPACT_ATOMS: atom_id res chain seq x y z
N MET A 1 -32.50 21.23 17.75
CA MET A 1 -31.25 20.66 17.22
C MET A 1 -31.41 19.15 17.24
N HIS A 2 -31.28 18.49 16.09
CA HIS A 2 -31.33 17.03 15.97
C HIS A 2 -29.89 16.52 15.85
N VAL A 3 -29.56 15.46 16.58
CA VAL A 3 -28.22 14.84 16.58
C VAL A 3 -28.42 13.34 16.38
N VAL A 4 -27.66 12.75 15.46
CA VAL A 4 -27.63 11.31 15.23
C VAL A 4 -26.19 10.84 15.48
N PRO A 5 -25.91 10.17 16.61
CA PRO A 5 -24.58 9.63 16.85
C PRO A 5 -24.34 8.40 15.96
N PHE A 6 -23.15 8.29 15.40
CA PHE A 6 -22.72 7.12 14.64
C PHE A 6 -21.25 6.81 14.93
N GLY A 7 -20.84 5.61 14.57
CA GLY A 7 -19.45 5.16 14.59
C GLY A 7 -19.22 4.24 13.40
N LEU A 8 -18.02 4.29 12.84
CA LEU A 8 -17.60 3.46 11.72
C LEU A 8 -16.32 2.72 12.13
N GLU A 9 -16.28 1.42 11.88
CA GLU A 9 -15.02 0.69 11.92
C GLU A 9 -14.26 0.97 10.62
N ILE A 10 -12.99 1.35 10.75
CA ILE A 10 -12.12 1.53 9.60
C ILE A 10 -11.62 0.15 9.16
N PRO A 11 -11.87 -0.27 7.91
CA PRO A 11 -11.31 -1.52 7.39
C PRO A 11 -9.79 -1.59 7.55
N TRP A 12 -9.26 -2.77 7.87
CA TRP A 12 -7.81 -2.98 7.93
C TRP A 12 -7.11 -2.74 6.58
N GLU A 13 -7.85 -2.90 5.48
CA GLU A 13 -7.41 -2.60 4.11
C GLU A 13 -7.53 -1.11 3.72
N THR A 14 -7.93 -0.22 4.64
CA THR A 14 -8.08 1.20 4.32
C THR A 14 -6.73 1.77 3.85
N PRO A 15 -6.70 2.45 2.68
CA PRO A 15 -5.47 3.00 2.11
C PRO A 15 -4.78 3.98 3.05
N ILE A 16 -3.46 3.96 3.05
CA ILE A 16 -2.64 4.94 3.76
C ILE A 16 -2.81 6.29 3.06
N THR A 17 -3.22 7.33 3.79
CA THR A 17 -3.26 8.70 3.27
C THR A 17 -2.10 9.55 3.76
N MET A 18 -1.37 9.08 4.79
CA MET A 18 -0.26 9.80 5.40
C MET A 18 1.03 8.99 5.37
N PHE A 19 2.11 9.55 4.84
CA PHE A 19 3.43 8.92 4.86
C PHE A 19 4.52 9.97 5.13
N ALA A 20 5.49 9.65 6.01
CA ALA A 20 6.55 10.56 6.42
C ALA A 20 6.05 11.96 6.89
N GLY A 21 4.88 12.00 7.52
CA GLY A 21 4.26 13.25 8.00
C GLY A 21 3.58 14.09 6.91
N GLN A 22 3.48 13.61 5.68
CA GLN A 22 2.84 14.29 4.57
C GLN A 22 1.62 13.51 4.06
N HIS A 23 0.63 14.24 3.56
CA HIS A 23 -0.50 13.65 2.87
C HIS A 23 -0.07 13.15 1.48
N LEU A 24 -0.42 11.91 1.16
CA LEU A 24 -0.16 11.32 -0.15
C LEU A 24 -1.10 11.91 -1.20
N HIS A 25 -0.53 12.55 -2.22
CA HIS A 25 -1.33 13.12 -3.31
C HIS A 25 -2.18 12.02 -3.98
N GLY A 26 -3.45 12.32 -4.28
CA GLY A 26 -4.39 11.36 -4.86
C GLY A 26 -5.12 10.47 -3.85
N MET A 27 -4.62 10.33 -2.63
CA MET A 27 -5.21 9.46 -1.60
C MET A 27 -6.28 10.20 -0.77
N ASN A 28 -7.41 10.52 -1.40
CA ASN A 28 -8.54 11.19 -0.76
C ASN A 28 -9.52 10.18 -0.16
N ILE A 29 -9.28 9.77 1.08
CA ILE A 29 -10.18 8.90 1.85
C ILE A 29 -10.92 9.75 2.89
N GLY A 30 -12.22 9.55 3.03
CA GLY A 30 -13.05 10.34 3.94
C GLY A 30 -14.41 9.72 4.20
N VAL A 31 -15.19 10.38 5.05
CA VAL A 31 -16.58 10.04 5.36
C VAL A 31 -17.47 11.00 4.59
N THR A 32 -18.31 10.45 3.71
CA THR A 32 -19.34 11.24 3.03
C THR A 32 -20.64 11.17 3.85
N THR A 33 -21.19 12.32 4.20
CA THR A 33 -22.51 12.41 4.83
C THR A 33 -23.53 12.88 3.82
N GLU A 34 -24.57 12.08 3.60
CA GLU A 34 -25.68 12.41 2.71
C GLU A 34 -26.99 12.46 3.51
N LEU A 35 -27.78 13.52 3.28
CA LEU A 35 -29.11 13.67 3.87
C LEU A 35 -30.18 13.58 2.79
N GLU A 36 -30.88 12.46 2.74
CA GLU A 36 -31.96 12.27 1.77
C GLU A 36 -33.21 13.07 2.19
N ILE A 37 -33.49 14.15 1.46
CA ILE A 37 -34.72 14.94 1.59
C ILE A 37 -35.42 14.96 0.22
N ALA A 38 -36.70 14.63 0.19
CA ALA A 38 -37.50 14.73 -1.03
C ALA A 38 -37.41 16.15 -1.62
N ARG A 39 -36.82 16.28 -2.82
CA ARG A 39 -36.64 17.51 -3.62
C ARG A 39 -35.59 18.53 -3.13
N ALA A 40 -34.66 18.16 -2.25
CA ALA A 40 -33.54 19.03 -1.92
C ALA A 40 -32.43 18.96 -3.00
N LEU A 41 -31.71 20.08 -3.20
CA LEU A 41 -30.41 20.06 -3.87
C LEU A 41 -29.42 19.33 -2.97
N ASP A 42 -28.57 18.52 -3.59
CA ASP A 42 -27.56 17.67 -2.97
C ASP A 42 -26.78 18.43 -1.88
N SER A 43 -26.86 17.95 -0.64
CA SER A 43 -26.17 18.52 0.52
C SER A 43 -25.14 17.54 1.06
N GLY A 44 -24.30 17.00 0.17
CA GLY A 44 -23.19 16.14 0.53
C GLY A 44 -22.03 16.93 1.14
N ASP A 45 -21.47 16.40 2.22
CA ASP A 45 -20.20 16.86 2.81
C ASP A 45 -19.22 15.68 2.83
N LEU A 46 -17.93 15.95 2.57
CA LEU A 46 -16.84 14.97 2.64
C LEU A 46 -15.85 15.41 3.71
N ASP A 47 -15.80 14.66 4.80
CA ASP A 47 -14.83 14.84 5.86
C ASP A 47 -13.60 13.94 5.59
N PRO A 48 -12.43 14.49 5.20
CA PRO A 48 -11.24 13.68 4.96
C PRO A 48 -10.71 13.09 6.26
N ILE A 49 -10.19 11.85 6.18
CA ILE A 49 -9.53 11.18 7.31
C ILE A 49 -8.05 10.93 7.01
N ASN A 50 -7.23 11.10 8.05
CA ASN A 50 -5.81 10.78 8.00
C ASN A 50 -5.61 9.34 8.43
N VAL A 51 -5.16 8.50 7.50
CA VAL A 51 -4.87 7.09 7.72
C VAL A 51 -3.36 6.92 7.68
N HIS A 52 -2.79 6.62 8.84
CA HIS A 52 -1.37 6.34 8.99
C HIS A 52 -1.10 4.84 8.78
N PRO A 53 0.13 4.46 8.38
CA PRO A 53 0.50 3.06 8.24
C PRO A 53 0.37 2.35 9.59
N LEU A 54 -0.06 1.09 9.56
CA LEU A 54 0.08 0.19 10.69
C LEU A 54 1.57 0.05 11.06
N PRO A 55 1.93 -0.24 12.33
CA PRO A 55 3.34 -0.37 12.72
C PRO A 55 4.13 -1.37 11.87
N ALA A 56 3.49 -2.48 11.47
CA ALA A 56 4.10 -3.46 10.57
C ALA A 56 4.30 -2.93 9.13
N GLN A 57 3.34 -2.15 8.60
CA GLN A 57 3.47 -1.48 7.29
C GLN A 57 4.60 -0.45 7.35
N GLN A 58 4.65 0.36 8.42
CA GLN A 58 5.71 1.35 8.63
C GLN A 58 7.10 0.70 8.64
N ALA A 59 7.25 -0.48 9.26
CA ALA A 59 8.53 -1.19 9.28
C ALA A 59 9.03 -1.57 7.87
N ILE A 60 8.13 -1.95 6.96
CA ILE A 60 8.46 -2.23 5.56
C ILE A 60 8.79 -0.94 4.81
N LEU A 61 8.01 0.12 5.01
CA LEU A 61 8.26 1.44 4.39
C LEU A 61 9.60 2.03 4.85
N ASP A 62 9.93 1.90 6.14
CA ASP A 62 11.21 2.33 6.70
C ASP A 62 12.37 1.53 6.13
N ALA A 63 12.18 0.22 5.89
CA ALA A 63 13.18 -0.62 5.25
C ALA A 63 13.49 -0.16 3.81
N PHE A 64 12.48 0.23 3.03
CA PHE A 64 12.70 0.88 1.73
C PHE A 64 13.54 2.16 1.87
N GLY A 65 13.21 3.01 2.84
CA GLY A 65 13.97 4.22 3.14
C GLY A 65 15.43 3.95 3.53
N GLN A 66 15.69 2.94 4.37
CA GLN A 66 17.03 2.52 4.77
C GLN A 66 17.86 2.00 3.59
N LEU A 67 17.22 1.32 2.64
CA LEU A 67 17.87 0.84 1.43
C LEU A 67 18.12 1.97 0.40
N GLY A 68 17.58 3.17 0.63
CA GLY A 68 17.76 4.36 -0.20
C GLY A 68 16.70 4.53 -1.29
N PHE A 69 15.58 3.81 -1.22
CA PHE A 69 14.47 3.99 -2.15
C PHE A 69 13.77 5.31 -1.89
N GLY A 70 13.47 6.04 -2.98
CA GLY A 70 12.73 7.29 -2.93
C GLY A 70 11.25 7.05 -3.20
N PHE A 71 10.36 7.57 -2.36
CA PHE A 71 8.92 7.57 -2.66
C PHE A 71 8.64 8.30 -3.97
N ARG A 72 7.77 7.72 -4.79
CA ARG A 72 7.37 8.29 -6.08
C ARG A 72 5.91 8.75 -6.06
N SER A 73 4.99 7.82 -5.82
CA SER A 73 3.54 8.04 -5.88
C SER A 73 2.82 6.99 -5.05
N ALA A 74 1.54 7.25 -4.77
CA ALA A 74 0.62 6.23 -4.33
C ALA A 74 -0.68 6.38 -5.13
N ASP A 75 -1.26 5.28 -5.57
CA ASP A 75 -2.51 5.28 -6.33
C ASP A 75 -3.47 4.17 -5.89
N MET A 76 -4.73 4.31 -6.29
CA MET A 76 -5.79 3.35 -6.03
C MET A 76 -6.11 2.55 -7.28
N GLU A 77 -5.83 1.26 -7.23
CA GLU A 77 -6.10 0.35 -8.33
C GLU A 77 -7.38 -0.44 -8.11
N ARG A 78 -8.26 -0.45 -9.10
CA ARG A 78 -9.48 -1.27 -9.07
C ARG A 78 -9.12 -2.71 -9.44
N GLY A 79 -9.44 -3.65 -8.56
CA GLY A 79 -9.23 -5.07 -8.81
C GLY A 79 -8.98 -5.87 -7.55
N HIS A 80 -8.58 -7.13 -7.75
CA HIS A 80 -8.15 -8.03 -6.69
C HIS A 80 -6.82 -8.66 -7.04
N ILE A 81 -5.89 -8.66 -6.09
CA ILE A 81 -4.64 -9.40 -6.18
C ILE A 81 -4.91 -10.85 -5.76
N ARG A 82 -4.71 -11.82 -6.66
CA ARG A 82 -5.04 -13.22 -6.31
C ARG A 82 -4.05 -13.76 -5.29
N GLY A 83 -4.52 -14.74 -4.52
CA GLY A 83 -3.71 -15.36 -3.47
C GLY A 83 -3.50 -14.48 -2.23
N THR A 84 -4.12 -13.30 -2.17
CA THR A 84 -4.11 -12.42 -0.99
C THR A 84 -5.42 -12.54 -0.21
N ARG A 85 -5.44 -11.97 1.01
CA ARG A 85 -6.62 -11.86 1.87
C ARG A 85 -7.57 -10.70 1.49
N GLN A 86 -7.37 -10.07 0.34
CA GLN A 86 -8.05 -8.83 -0.04
C GLN A 86 -9.56 -9.02 -0.11
N ARG A 87 -10.32 -8.09 0.47
CA ARG A 87 -11.79 -8.09 0.46
C ARG A 87 -12.34 -6.86 -0.25
N LEU A 88 -11.66 -5.72 -0.20
CA LEU A 88 -12.09 -4.53 -0.92
C LEU A 88 -11.88 -4.71 -2.43
N PRO A 89 -12.72 -4.11 -3.30
CA PRO A 89 -12.63 -4.25 -4.76
C PRO A 89 -11.55 -3.36 -5.40
N PHE A 90 -10.61 -2.89 -4.58
CA PHE A 90 -9.47 -2.06 -4.93
C PHE A 90 -8.36 -2.26 -3.89
N TYR A 91 -7.15 -1.85 -4.23
CA TYR A 91 -5.98 -1.90 -3.34
C TYR A 91 -5.02 -0.75 -3.67
N GLN A 92 -4.18 -0.39 -2.71
CA GLN A 92 -3.24 0.73 -2.84
C GLN A 92 -1.89 0.25 -3.35
N GLU A 93 -1.39 0.89 -4.39
CA GLU A 93 -0.01 0.74 -4.86
C GLU A 93 0.82 1.92 -4.38
N ILE A 94 1.89 1.65 -3.65
CA ILE A 94 2.89 2.63 -3.23
C ILE A 94 4.14 2.40 -4.08
N GLU A 95 4.51 3.40 -4.88
CA GLU A 95 5.62 3.29 -5.83
C GLU A 95 6.90 3.91 -5.28
N PHE A 96 8.02 3.25 -5.57
CA PHE A 96 9.36 3.69 -5.20
C PHE A 96 10.31 3.71 -6.39
N PHE A 97 11.14 4.75 -6.45
CA PHE A 97 12.34 4.76 -7.28
C PHE A 97 13.49 4.04 -6.57
N PRO A 98 14.20 3.15 -7.28
CA PRO A 98 15.37 2.49 -6.74
C PRO A 98 16.59 3.42 -6.68
N PRO A 99 17.46 3.29 -5.67
CA PRO A 99 18.76 3.95 -5.66
C PRO A 99 19.71 3.31 -6.67
N SER A 100 20.78 4.04 -7.03
CA SER A 100 21.72 3.69 -8.10
C SER A 100 22.44 2.34 -7.92
N GLN A 101 22.48 1.79 -6.70
CA GLN A 101 23.04 0.47 -6.41
C GLN A 101 22.22 -0.69 -7.00
N TYR A 102 20.91 -0.51 -7.23
CA TYR A 102 20.05 -1.49 -7.90
C TYR A 102 19.92 -1.14 -9.38
N ARG A 103 21.02 -1.32 -10.13
CA ARG A 103 21.06 -1.06 -11.58
C ARG A 103 19.99 -1.90 -12.30
N GLY A 104 19.44 -1.38 -13.40
CA GLY A 104 18.46 -2.11 -14.23
C GLY A 104 17.03 -2.16 -13.69
N LEU A 105 16.83 -1.94 -12.38
CA LEU A 105 15.51 -1.73 -11.78
C LEU A 105 15.08 -0.28 -12.01
N ASN A 106 13.82 -0.05 -12.43
CA ASN A 106 13.27 1.28 -12.68
C ASN A 106 12.26 1.69 -11.61
N GLN A 107 11.45 0.74 -11.13
CA GLN A 107 10.47 0.99 -10.08
C GLN A 107 10.15 -0.28 -9.29
N VAL A 108 9.76 -0.08 -8.02
CA VAL A 108 9.13 -1.10 -7.19
C VAL A 108 7.79 -0.59 -6.73
N GLU A 109 6.76 -1.41 -6.90
CA GLU A 109 5.41 -1.17 -6.41
C GLU A 109 5.17 -2.06 -5.20
N LEU A 110 4.57 -1.48 -4.16
CA LEU A 110 4.30 -2.11 -2.88
C LEU A 110 2.82 -2.01 -2.58
N THR A 111 2.17 -3.15 -2.34
CA THR A 111 0.80 -3.20 -1.83
C THR A 111 0.76 -3.91 -0.49
N PHE A 112 -0.04 -3.38 0.43
CA PHE A 112 -0.39 -4.02 1.69
C PHE A 112 -1.85 -4.46 1.69
N VAL A 113 -2.10 -5.70 2.10
CA VAL A 113 -3.46 -6.21 2.33
C VAL A 113 -3.54 -6.79 3.74
N ALA A 114 -4.10 -6.03 4.67
CA ALA A 114 -4.12 -6.36 6.10
C ALA A 114 -5.48 -6.89 6.57
N ASP A 115 -5.44 -7.76 7.58
CA ASP A 115 -6.55 -8.06 8.48
C ASP A 115 -6.17 -7.68 9.93
N ASP A 116 -6.92 -8.17 10.91
CA ASP A 116 -6.70 -7.91 12.33
C ASP A 116 -5.49 -8.64 12.94
N ARG A 117 -4.81 -9.50 12.17
CA ARG A 117 -3.74 -10.40 12.64
C ARG A 117 -2.46 -10.26 11.84
N GLU A 118 -2.56 -10.21 10.51
CA GLU A 118 -1.45 -10.24 9.58
C GLU A 118 -1.72 -9.39 8.32
N MET A 119 -0.66 -9.12 7.55
CA MET A 119 -0.75 -8.47 6.25
C MET A 119 -0.01 -9.26 5.17
N ASP A 120 -0.50 -9.16 3.94
CA ASP A 120 0.10 -9.71 2.74
C ASP A 120 0.82 -8.52 2.15
N VAL A 121 2.12 -8.68 1.97
CA VAL A 121 2.97 -7.71 1.32
C VAL A 121 3.21 -8.22 -0.08
N VAL A 122 2.76 -7.43 -1.05
CA VAL A 122 2.94 -7.74 -2.47
C VAL A 122 3.91 -6.71 -3.04
N LEU A 123 4.93 -7.22 -3.73
CA LEU A 123 5.96 -6.43 -4.38
C LEU A 123 6.01 -6.77 -5.86
N GLU A 124 6.00 -5.73 -6.69
CA GLU A 124 6.10 -5.86 -8.14
C GLU A 124 7.23 -4.97 -8.66
N MET A 125 8.10 -5.50 -9.51
CA MET A 125 9.23 -4.77 -10.09
C MET A 125 9.03 -4.52 -11.58
N ASP A 126 9.27 -3.29 -12.04
CA ASP A 126 9.19 -2.90 -13.45
C ASP A 126 7.90 -3.34 -14.14
N LYS A 127 6.79 -3.31 -13.40
CA LYS A 127 5.48 -3.68 -13.91
C LYS A 127 5.15 -2.77 -15.09
N LYS A 128 4.64 -3.39 -16.16
CA LYS A 128 4.04 -2.64 -17.26
C LYS A 128 2.59 -2.34 -16.90
N PRO A 129 2.12 -1.09 -17.07
CA PRO A 129 0.73 -0.73 -16.80
C PRO A 129 -0.24 -1.71 -17.49
N GLY A 130 -1.19 -2.25 -16.73
CA GLY A 130 -2.23 -3.15 -17.25
C GLY A 130 -1.86 -4.64 -17.41
N LEU A 131 -0.67 -5.08 -16.98
CA LEU A 131 -0.31 -6.51 -16.95
C LEU A 131 0.01 -6.98 -15.51
N PHE A 132 -0.93 -7.71 -14.91
CA PHE A 132 -0.63 -8.63 -13.82
C PHE A 132 -0.14 -9.95 -14.43
N SER A 133 1.18 -10.18 -14.44
CA SER A 133 1.73 -11.51 -14.75
C SER A 133 2.21 -12.19 -13.48
N GLU A 134 1.26 -12.84 -12.80
CA GLU A 134 1.56 -13.86 -11.79
C GLU A 134 2.50 -14.91 -12.39
N GLY A 135 3.62 -15.15 -11.72
CA GLY A 135 4.65 -16.10 -12.18
C GLY A 135 5.81 -15.49 -12.98
N SER A 136 5.92 -14.16 -13.05
CA SER A 136 7.16 -13.51 -13.47
C SER A 136 8.14 -13.37 -12.30
N ASP A 137 9.45 -13.42 -12.57
CA ASP A 137 10.51 -13.23 -11.56
C ASP A 137 10.45 -11.84 -10.87
N SER A 138 9.61 -10.92 -11.37
CA SER A 138 9.36 -9.58 -10.84
C SER A 138 8.27 -9.48 -9.78
N TYR A 139 7.57 -10.58 -9.46
CA TYR A 139 6.48 -10.60 -8.48
C TYR A 139 6.86 -11.36 -7.22
N ARG A 140 6.55 -10.81 -6.04
CA ARG A 140 6.64 -11.53 -4.77
C ARG A 140 5.51 -11.17 -3.82
N ALA A 141 4.93 -12.19 -3.18
CA ALA A 141 3.99 -12.03 -2.09
C ALA A 141 4.48 -12.79 -0.85
N PHE A 142 4.36 -12.18 0.33
CA PHE A 142 4.68 -12.83 1.60
C PHE A 142 3.83 -12.26 2.74
N LYS A 143 3.75 -13.00 3.85
CA LYS A 143 2.96 -12.63 5.02
C LYS A 143 3.82 -11.97 6.08
N VAL A 144 3.24 -11.02 6.81
CA VAL A 144 3.83 -10.35 7.96
C VAL A 144 2.80 -10.29 9.09
N GLY A 145 3.10 -10.84 10.25
CA GLY A 145 2.22 -10.71 11.42
C GLY A 145 2.28 -9.31 12.00
N LEU A 146 1.12 -8.76 12.39
CA LEU A 146 1.05 -7.39 12.92
C LEU A 146 1.71 -7.24 14.30
N ASN A 147 1.93 -8.34 15.01
CA ASN A 147 2.47 -8.36 16.37
C ASN A 147 3.88 -8.97 16.48
N ASP A 148 4.44 -9.55 15.43
CA ASP A 148 5.77 -10.20 15.43
C ASP A 148 6.72 -9.68 14.34
N TYR A 149 6.29 -8.67 13.56
CA TYR A 149 7.08 -8.06 12.49
C TYR A 149 8.47 -7.58 12.92
N GLN A 150 8.67 -7.26 14.20
CA GLN A 150 9.94 -6.79 14.75
C GLN A 150 11.04 -7.87 14.79
N GLY A 151 10.66 -9.15 14.66
CA GLY A 151 11.62 -10.27 14.65
C GLY A 151 12.42 -10.39 13.36
N THR A 152 12.10 -9.60 12.33
CA THR A 152 12.73 -9.64 11.01
C THR A 152 13.51 -8.36 10.73
N ASP A 153 14.75 -8.50 10.27
CA ASP A 153 15.47 -7.40 9.63
C ASP A 153 14.90 -7.20 8.22
N TRP A 154 13.91 -6.32 8.10
CA TRP A 154 13.21 -6.07 6.84
C TRP A 154 14.11 -5.46 5.77
N ALA A 155 15.08 -4.61 6.14
CA ALA A 155 16.01 -4.04 5.18
C ALA A 155 16.90 -5.14 4.59
N ALA A 156 17.47 -6.02 5.42
CA ALA A 156 18.25 -7.15 4.93
C ALA A 156 17.41 -8.12 4.09
N TYR A 157 16.18 -8.43 4.54
CA TYR A 157 15.25 -9.32 3.83
C TYR A 157 14.90 -8.80 2.43
N LEU A 158 14.51 -7.52 2.32
CA LEU A 158 14.18 -6.88 1.05
C LEU A 158 15.42 -6.78 0.15
N ASN A 159 16.57 -6.42 0.70
CA ASN A 159 17.82 -6.32 -0.06
C ASN A 159 18.23 -7.66 -0.66
N GLN A 160 18.16 -8.75 0.12
CA GLN A 160 18.47 -10.09 -0.37
C GLN A 160 17.57 -10.48 -1.55
N TRP A 161 16.28 -10.16 -1.46
CA TRP A 161 15.35 -10.45 -2.54
C TRP A 161 15.61 -9.61 -3.79
N LEU A 162 15.77 -8.29 -3.64
CA LEU A 162 16.07 -7.38 -4.74
C LEU A 162 17.35 -7.81 -5.48
N ALA A 163 18.37 -8.23 -4.74
CA ALA A 163 19.61 -8.76 -5.30
C ALA A 163 19.41 -10.10 -6.05
N GLN A 164 18.54 -11.00 -5.57
CA GLN A 164 18.23 -12.26 -6.24
C GLN A 164 17.53 -12.03 -7.59
N VAL A 165 16.52 -11.16 -7.62
CA VAL A 165 15.82 -10.81 -8.87
C VAL A 165 16.76 -10.12 -9.84
N GLY A 166 17.61 -9.22 -9.36
CA GLY A 166 18.64 -8.58 -10.18
C GLY A 166 19.67 -9.55 -10.75
N GLY A 167 20.10 -10.54 -9.96
CA GLY A 167 21.00 -11.59 -10.43
C GLY A 167 20.40 -12.46 -11.54
N GLN A 168 19.10 -12.78 -11.45
CA GLN A 168 18.40 -13.56 -12.47
C GLN A 168 18.18 -12.77 -13.77
N ARG A 169 17.99 -11.45 -13.66
CA ARG A 169 17.71 -10.56 -14.80
C ARG A 169 18.97 -9.90 -15.39
N ASN A 170 20.16 -10.31 -14.95
CA ASN A 170 21.45 -9.78 -15.39
C ASN A 170 21.55 -8.24 -15.18
N TRP A 171 20.99 -7.76 -14.07
CA TRP A 171 20.99 -6.36 -13.68
C TRP A 171 22.32 -5.89 -13.04
N LEU A 172 23.21 -6.83 -12.74
CA LEU A 172 24.53 -6.60 -12.14
C LEU A 172 25.63 -6.40 -13.21
#